data_AF-A0A8C5T838-F1
#
_entry.id   AF-A0A8C5T838-F1
#
_cell.length_a   1.000
_cell.length_b   1.000
_cell.length_c   1.000
_cell.angle_alpha   90.00
_cell.angle_beta   90.00
_cell.angle_gamma   90.00
#
_symmetry.space_group_name_H-M   'P 1'
#
loop_
_entity.id
_entity.type
_entity.pdbx_description
1 polymer ?
#
loop_
_entity_poly.entity_id
_entity_poly.type
_entity_poly.pdbx_seq_one_letter_code
_entity_poly.pdbx_strand_id
1 'polypeptide(L)'
;LTPARCAPGSGSSSSRVSASRAPCSALNINSAEMKLSADLVIHGVLFVLFTGWSRECLLEWDSFTSLAIPSMLMMCIEWWTYEIGSFLIGLLSVVELSVQSIIYEVSVVIPLGLGTAASVQVGNALGAGDYETAKRSSTTSLICTVFCVIVGAILASTKNVLGYIFTKDPEIADLVSWVMPIYIVFHLFEALTGACSGVLRGIGKQKFGAILNGVTYYGVGLPLSAVLLFAAKIGVIGTEPWAPHPQTPHGQNQLCFGLTTTLLPGSAPL
;
A
#
# COMPACT_ATOMS: atom_id res chain seq x y z
N LEU A 1 2.48 -41.22 -29.41
CA LEU A 1 2.86 -41.07 -30.83
C LEU A 1 4.07 -40.14 -30.88
N THR A 2 5.11 -40.59 -31.57
CA THR A 2 6.50 -40.11 -31.64
C THR A 2 6.67 -38.61 -31.97
N PRO A 3 7.77 -37.97 -31.52
CA PRO A 3 8.11 -36.57 -31.83
C PRO A 3 8.88 -36.47 -33.16
N ALA A 4 8.59 -35.44 -33.95
CA ALA A 4 9.30 -35.17 -35.21
C ALA A 4 10.56 -34.30 -34.97
N ARG A 5 11.69 -34.83 -35.43
CA ARG A 5 12.99 -34.18 -35.59
C ARG A 5 12.93 -33.07 -36.65
N CYS A 6 13.69 -32.00 -36.43
CA CYS A 6 14.45 -31.31 -37.47
C CYS A 6 15.82 -30.90 -36.91
N ALA A 7 16.88 -31.29 -37.61
CA ALA A 7 18.27 -30.86 -37.44
C ALA A 7 18.85 -30.64 -38.86
N PRO A 8 20.10 -30.20 -39.03
CA PRO A 8 20.57 -28.81 -38.95
C PRO A 8 21.12 -28.31 -40.30
N GLY A 9 21.11 -26.99 -40.52
CA GLY A 9 21.73 -26.34 -41.69
C GLY A 9 22.96 -25.53 -41.29
N SER A 10 24.12 -25.94 -41.78
CA SER A 10 25.43 -25.30 -41.65
C SER A 10 25.57 -24.03 -42.49
N GLY A 11 26.19 -22.99 -41.95
CA GLY A 11 26.59 -21.80 -42.69
C GLY A 11 27.50 -20.88 -41.88
N SER A 12 28.80 -21.01 -42.09
CA SER A 12 29.84 -20.11 -41.56
C SER A 12 29.91 -18.80 -42.35
N SER A 13 30.01 -17.65 -41.68
CA SER A 13 31.00 -16.61 -42.05
C SER A 13 31.02 -15.45 -41.04
N SER A 14 32.24 -15.08 -40.70
CA SER A 14 32.64 -13.95 -39.87
C SER A 14 32.41 -12.62 -40.60
N SER A 15 31.84 -11.63 -39.93
CA SER A 15 32.17 -10.23 -40.20
C SER A 15 32.13 -9.40 -38.92
N ARG A 16 33.25 -8.73 -38.67
CA ARG A 16 33.54 -7.83 -37.56
C ARG A 16 33.30 -6.42 -38.10
N VAL A 17 32.35 -5.66 -37.56
CA VAL A 17 32.19 -4.23 -37.89
C VAL A 17 31.94 -3.39 -36.63
N SER A 18 32.92 -2.53 -36.40
CA SER A 18 33.03 -1.30 -35.61
C SER A 18 32.14 -1.04 -34.38
N ALA A 19 32.83 -0.81 -33.28
CA ALA A 19 32.40 0.08 -32.22
C ALA A 19 32.05 1.47 -32.78
N SER A 20 30.79 1.87 -32.63
CA SER A 20 30.35 3.26 -32.70
C SER A 20 29.96 3.69 -31.29
N ARG A 21 30.75 4.58 -30.69
CA ARG A 21 30.34 5.36 -29.53
C ARG A 21 29.36 6.43 -30.01
N ALA A 22 28.15 6.43 -29.47
CA ALA A 22 27.23 7.56 -29.50
C ALA A 22 26.35 7.54 -28.23
N PRO A 23 25.85 8.69 -27.76
CA PRO A 23 25.95 9.13 -26.37
C PRO A 23 24.72 8.85 -25.51
N CYS A 24 24.90 9.04 -24.19
CA CYS A 24 23.85 9.21 -23.19
C CYS A 24 22.66 10.02 -23.70
N SER A 25 21.51 9.37 -23.83
CA SER A 25 20.21 10.01 -23.69
C SER A 25 19.37 9.14 -22.77
N ALA A 26 19.58 9.37 -21.48
CA ALA A 26 18.66 8.94 -20.44
C ALA A 26 17.35 9.69 -20.62
N LEU A 27 16.41 9.12 -21.37
CA LEU A 27 15.02 9.56 -21.34
C LEU A 27 14.11 8.37 -21.64
N ASN A 28 13.47 7.87 -20.57
CA ASN A 28 12.19 7.14 -20.58
C ASN A 28 12.19 5.61 -20.80
N ILE A 29 13.09 4.87 -20.14
CA ILE A 29 13.06 3.40 -20.09
C ILE A 29 11.85 2.86 -19.29
N ASN A 30 11.38 3.59 -18.27
CA ASN A 30 10.33 3.10 -17.36
C ASN A 30 8.92 3.07 -17.98
N SER A 31 8.59 3.98 -18.91
CA SER A 31 7.25 3.99 -19.54
C SER A 31 7.14 2.99 -20.70
N ALA A 32 8.24 2.69 -21.39
CA ALA A 32 8.26 1.74 -22.50
C ALA A 32 8.17 0.29 -22.01
N GLU A 33 8.89 -0.06 -20.94
CA GLU A 33 8.78 -1.36 -20.25
C GLU A 33 7.37 -1.59 -19.69
N MET A 34 6.77 -0.55 -19.09
CA MET A 34 5.42 -0.62 -18.53
C MET A 34 4.33 -0.69 -19.61
N LYS A 35 4.52 0.00 -20.75
CA LYS A 35 3.63 -0.14 -21.93
C LYS A 35 3.77 -1.48 -22.61
N LEU A 36 4.99 -2.00 -22.77
CA LEU A 36 5.24 -3.28 -23.43
C LEU A 36 4.73 -4.46 -22.60
N SER A 37 4.86 -4.40 -21.26
CA SER A 37 4.27 -5.37 -20.35
C SER A 37 2.74 -5.28 -20.33
N ALA A 38 2.16 -4.07 -20.34
CA ALA A 38 0.72 -3.87 -20.46
C ALA A 38 0.16 -4.37 -21.81
N ASP A 39 0.81 -4.03 -22.93
CA ASP A 39 0.40 -4.47 -24.27
C ASP A 39 0.58 -5.98 -24.46
N LEU A 40 1.63 -6.59 -23.91
CA LEU A 40 1.82 -8.05 -23.97
C LEU A 40 0.79 -8.80 -23.11
N VAL A 41 0.45 -8.27 -21.94
CA VAL A 41 -0.63 -8.84 -21.09
C VAL A 41 -1.98 -8.64 -21.75
N ILE A 42 -2.27 -7.46 -22.31
CA ILE A 42 -3.57 -7.16 -22.92
C ILE A 42 -3.75 -7.84 -24.27
N HIS A 43 -2.76 -7.88 -25.15
CA HIS A 43 -2.91 -8.53 -26.46
C HIS A 43 -2.62 -10.05 -26.41
N GLY A 44 -1.65 -10.49 -25.63
CA GLY A 44 -1.23 -11.90 -25.60
C GLY A 44 -2.16 -12.79 -24.77
N VAL A 45 -2.57 -12.34 -23.57
CA VAL A 45 -3.40 -13.14 -22.66
C VAL A 45 -4.88 -13.04 -23.05
N LEU A 46 -5.34 -11.87 -23.50
CA LEU A 46 -6.72 -11.72 -23.94
C LEU A 46 -6.98 -12.50 -25.23
N PHE A 47 -6.10 -12.45 -26.24
CA PHE A 47 -6.34 -13.16 -27.50
C PHE A 47 -6.36 -14.69 -27.35
N VAL A 48 -5.60 -15.25 -26.40
CA VAL A 48 -5.57 -16.71 -26.15
C VAL A 48 -6.77 -17.20 -25.32
N LEU A 49 -7.37 -16.34 -24.48
CA LEU A 49 -8.47 -16.72 -23.58
C LEU A 49 -9.86 -16.29 -24.06
N PHE A 50 -9.96 -15.30 -24.94
CA PHE A 50 -11.24 -14.69 -25.30
C PHE A 50 -11.91 -15.42 -26.48
N THR A 51 -12.54 -16.56 -26.23
CA THR A 51 -13.33 -17.33 -27.21
C THR A 51 -14.76 -16.82 -27.40
N GLY A 52 -15.03 -15.54 -27.15
CA GLY A 52 -16.36 -14.90 -27.26
C GLY A 52 -17.08 -14.73 -25.92
N TRP A 53 -18.16 -13.95 -25.90
CA TRP A 53 -18.99 -13.72 -24.71
C TRP A 53 -19.96 -14.88 -24.52
N SER A 54 -19.68 -15.80 -23.58
CA SER A 54 -20.63 -16.84 -23.17
C SER A 54 -21.40 -16.40 -21.92
N ARG A 55 -22.73 -16.59 -21.91
CA ARG A 55 -23.56 -16.36 -20.71
C ARG A 55 -23.28 -17.36 -19.59
N GLU A 56 -22.54 -18.43 -19.90
CA GLU A 56 -22.08 -19.42 -18.93
C GLU A 56 -21.10 -18.83 -17.89
N CYS A 57 -20.39 -17.75 -18.24
CA CYS A 57 -19.49 -17.04 -17.31
C CYS A 57 -20.24 -16.40 -16.12
N LEU A 58 -21.56 -16.22 -16.21
CA LEU A 58 -22.37 -15.61 -15.15
C LEU A 58 -23.01 -16.64 -14.21
N LEU A 59 -22.85 -17.94 -14.46
CA LEU A 59 -23.53 -19.01 -13.71
C LEU A 59 -23.06 -19.13 -12.25
N GLU A 60 -21.86 -18.64 -11.91
CA GLU A 60 -21.30 -18.71 -10.54
C GLU A 60 -21.14 -17.34 -9.88
N TRP A 61 -21.84 -16.32 -10.38
CA TRP A 61 -21.67 -14.94 -9.91
C TRP A 61 -22.07 -14.75 -8.43
N ASP A 62 -23.02 -15.54 -7.92
CA ASP A 62 -23.42 -15.50 -6.51
C ASP A 62 -22.26 -15.90 -5.57
N SER A 63 -21.59 -17.01 -5.88
CA SER A 63 -20.42 -17.46 -5.12
C SER A 63 -19.28 -16.43 -5.20
N PHE A 64 -18.99 -15.93 -6.41
CA PHE A 64 -17.96 -14.92 -6.62
C PHE A 64 -18.24 -13.62 -5.84
N THR A 65 -19.47 -13.09 -5.91
CA THR A 65 -19.84 -11.85 -5.20
C THR A 65 -19.86 -12.02 -3.69
N SER A 66 -20.26 -13.19 -3.19
CA SER A 66 -20.23 -13.52 -1.76
C SER A 66 -18.82 -13.50 -1.18
N LEU A 67 -17.78 -13.74 -2.00
CA LEU A 67 -16.37 -13.56 -1.62
C LEU A 67 -15.84 -12.15 -1.94
N ALA A 68 -16.15 -11.61 -3.12
CA ALA A 68 -15.62 -10.34 -3.59
C ALA A 68 -16.10 -9.14 -2.76
N ILE A 69 -17.40 -9.06 -2.42
CA ILE A 69 -17.96 -7.94 -1.66
C ILE A 69 -17.30 -7.81 -0.28
N PRO A 70 -17.19 -8.88 0.53
CA PRO A 70 -16.51 -8.76 1.82
C PRO A 70 -15.00 -8.51 1.69
N SER A 71 -14.34 -8.97 0.61
CA SER A 71 -12.93 -8.65 0.37
C SER A 71 -12.75 -7.16 0.09
N MET A 72 -13.62 -6.59 -0.74
CA MET A 72 -13.65 -5.17 -1.04
C MET A 72 -13.89 -4.37 0.24
N LEU A 73 -14.90 -4.74 1.04
CA LEU A 73 -15.18 -4.07 2.31
C LEU A 73 -14.00 -4.15 3.29
N MET A 74 -13.36 -5.31 3.40
CA MET A 74 -12.19 -5.48 4.26
C MET A 74 -11.07 -4.48 3.92
N MET A 75 -10.81 -4.30 2.62
CA MET A 75 -9.80 -3.37 2.10
C MET A 75 -10.23 -1.91 2.19
N CYS A 76 -11.49 -1.60 1.87
CA CYS A 76 -12.03 -0.25 1.96
C CYS A 76 -12.08 0.25 3.40
N ILE A 77 -12.46 -0.59 4.37
CA ILE A 77 -12.47 -0.24 5.79
C ILE A 77 -11.08 0.15 6.27
N GLU A 78 -10.07 -0.64 5.89
CA GLU A 78 -8.66 -0.37 6.20
C GLU A 78 -8.22 0.95 5.57
N TRP A 79 -8.42 1.10 4.26
CA TRP A 79 -8.02 2.29 3.51
C TRP A 79 -8.70 3.56 4.01
N TRP A 80 -10.02 3.53 4.19
CA TRP A 80 -10.76 4.69 4.70
C TRP A 80 -10.35 5.07 6.11
N THR A 81 -9.94 4.13 6.94
CA THR A 81 -9.39 4.46 8.27
C THR A 81 -8.11 5.29 8.14
N TYR A 82 -7.21 4.91 7.22
CA TYR A 82 -6.00 5.67 6.92
C TYR A 82 -6.30 7.07 6.37
N GLU A 83 -7.30 7.20 5.49
CA GLU A 83 -7.75 8.48 4.97
C GLU A 83 -8.32 9.36 6.08
N ILE A 84 -9.22 8.84 6.92
CA ILE A 84 -9.78 9.58 8.07
C ILE A 84 -8.66 10.03 9.01
N GLY A 85 -7.68 9.18 9.30
CA GLY A 85 -6.51 9.54 10.09
C GLY A 85 -5.69 10.67 9.45
N SER A 86 -5.44 10.59 8.16
CA SER A 86 -4.74 11.64 7.40
C SER A 86 -5.52 12.96 7.40
N PHE A 87 -6.85 12.91 7.24
CA PHE A 87 -7.70 14.10 7.38
C PHE A 87 -7.57 14.72 8.78
N LEU A 88 -7.62 13.92 9.84
CA LEU A 88 -7.49 14.41 11.22
C LEU A 88 -6.12 15.06 11.48
N ILE A 89 -5.03 14.48 10.98
CA ILE A 89 -3.68 15.06 11.10
C ILE A 89 -3.58 16.36 10.31
N GLY A 90 -4.15 16.39 9.10
CA GLY A 90 -4.20 17.59 8.25
C GLY A 90 -4.97 18.76 8.86
N LEU A 91 -5.93 18.49 9.76
CA LEU A 91 -6.62 19.54 10.53
C LEU A 91 -5.72 20.18 11.60
N LEU A 92 -4.68 19.51 12.07
CA LEU A 92 -3.73 20.05 13.05
C LEU A 92 -2.61 20.84 12.37
N SER A 93 -1.90 20.22 11.42
CA SER A 93 -0.75 20.83 10.75
C SER A 93 -0.46 20.17 9.41
N VAL A 94 -0.13 20.99 8.42
CA VAL A 94 0.30 20.55 7.09
C VAL A 94 1.70 19.89 7.16
N VAL A 95 2.53 20.30 8.12
CA VAL A 95 3.88 19.74 8.33
C VAL A 95 3.78 18.29 8.78
N GLU A 96 2.98 18.01 9.81
CA GLU A 96 2.71 16.67 10.34
C GLU A 96 2.11 15.73 9.28
N LEU A 97 1.16 16.25 8.49
CA LEU A 97 0.56 15.50 7.39
C LEU A 97 1.62 15.08 6.35
N SER A 98 2.53 15.99 6.00
CA SER A 98 3.60 15.73 5.04
C SER A 98 4.55 14.63 5.55
N VAL A 99 4.89 14.66 6.83
CA VAL A 99 5.71 13.62 7.48
C VAL A 99 5.03 12.25 7.42
N GLN A 100 3.74 12.19 7.78
CA GLN A 100 2.96 10.96 7.75
C GLN A 100 2.91 10.35 6.34
N SER A 101 2.68 11.17 5.30
CA SER A 101 2.65 10.68 3.92
C SER A 101 3.99 10.09 3.48
N ILE A 102 5.12 10.75 3.80
CA ILE A 102 6.46 10.24 3.47
C ILE A 102 6.70 8.87 4.12
N ILE A 103 6.36 8.74 5.40
CA ILE A 103 6.56 7.50 6.15
C ILE A 103 5.66 6.39 5.60
N TYR A 104 4.40 6.70 5.28
CA TYR A 104 3.44 5.74 4.74
C TYR A 104 3.91 5.14 3.40
N GLU A 105 4.35 5.98 2.46
CA GLU A 105 4.79 5.54 1.12
C GLU A 105 5.95 4.54 1.18
N VAL A 106 6.92 4.78 2.05
CA VAL A 106 8.09 3.89 2.20
C VAL A 106 7.72 2.57 2.87
N SER A 107 6.67 2.58 3.69
CA SER A 107 6.42 1.50 4.64
C SER A 107 5.30 0.56 4.23
N VAL A 108 4.37 0.99 3.39
CA VAL A 108 3.22 0.17 2.98
C VAL A 108 3.61 -0.94 2.01
N VAL A 109 4.69 -0.75 1.23
CA VAL A 109 5.07 -1.63 0.10
C VAL A 109 5.36 -3.05 0.55
N ILE A 110 6.10 -3.23 1.65
CA ILE A 110 6.55 -4.56 2.11
C ILE A 110 5.40 -5.37 2.73
N PRO A 111 4.63 -4.85 3.72
CA PRO A 111 3.46 -5.54 4.26
C PRO A 111 2.42 -5.90 3.19
N LEU A 112 2.17 -5.00 2.24
CA LEU A 112 1.23 -5.24 1.15
C LEU A 112 1.72 -6.37 0.23
N GLY A 113 2.99 -6.37 -0.14
CA GLY A 113 3.61 -7.45 -0.91
C GLY A 113 3.56 -8.80 -0.19
N LEU A 114 3.83 -8.81 1.11
CA LEU A 114 3.77 -10.03 1.92
C LEU A 114 2.33 -10.58 2.01
N GLY A 115 1.34 -9.71 2.24
CA GLY A 115 -0.06 -10.09 2.32
C GLY A 115 -0.60 -10.64 1.00
N THR A 116 -0.27 -10.01 -0.12
CA THR A 116 -0.67 -10.49 -1.46
C THR A 116 -0.03 -11.85 -1.79
N ALA A 117 1.27 -12.02 -1.50
CA ALA A 117 1.95 -13.30 -1.67
C ALA A 117 1.33 -14.41 -0.80
N ALA A 118 0.99 -14.10 0.46
CA ALA A 118 0.32 -15.03 1.36
C ALA A 118 -1.05 -15.45 0.83
N SER A 119 -1.85 -14.49 0.35
CA SER A 119 -3.18 -14.75 -0.21
C SER A 119 -3.11 -15.68 -1.42
N VAL A 120 -2.18 -15.44 -2.34
CA VAL A 120 -2.02 -16.25 -3.56
C VAL A 120 -1.54 -17.66 -3.23
N GLN A 121 -0.52 -17.81 -2.38
CA GLN A 121 0.01 -19.13 -2.04
C GLN A 121 -1.01 -20.00 -1.30
N VAL A 122 -1.70 -19.43 -0.32
CA VAL A 122 -2.73 -20.15 0.45
C VAL A 122 -3.93 -20.45 -0.43
N GLY A 123 -4.37 -19.50 -1.25
CA GLY A 123 -5.49 -19.68 -2.18
C GLY A 123 -5.22 -20.76 -3.22
N ASN A 124 -4.01 -20.77 -3.81
CA ASN A 124 -3.62 -21.78 -4.80
C ASN A 124 -3.53 -23.19 -4.18
N ALA A 125 -2.95 -23.31 -2.98
CA ALA A 125 -2.84 -24.60 -2.29
C ALA A 125 -4.22 -25.18 -1.92
N LEU A 126 -5.14 -24.33 -1.43
CA LEU A 126 -6.51 -24.74 -1.15
C LEU A 126 -7.29 -25.08 -2.41
N GLY A 127 -7.09 -24.32 -3.50
CA GLY A 127 -7.68 -24.63 -4.80
C GLY A 127 -7.22 -25.97 -5.38
N ALA A 128 -6.00 -26.41 -5.03
CA ALA A 128 -5.47 -27.73 -5.38
C ALA A 128 -5.94 -28.86 -4.44
N GLY A 129 -6.68 -28.56 -3.36
CA GLY A 129 -7.10 -29.53 -2.36
C GLY A 129 -6.00 -29.96 -1.38
N ASP A 130 -4.83 -29.31 -1.40
CA ASP A 130 -3.70 -29.62 -0.52
C ASP A 130 -3.71 -28.74 0.74
N TYR A 131 -4.40 -29.24 1.76
CA TYR A 131 -4.52 -28.57 3.05
C TYR A 131 -3.20 -28.49 3.83
N GLU A 132 -2.29 -29.43 3.63
CA GLU A 132 -1.00 -29.44 4.34
C GLU A 132 -0.10 -28.32 3.81
N THR A 133 -0.03 -28.19 2.48
CA THR A 133 0.68 -27.08 1.83
C THR A 133 0.04 -25.74 2.18
N ALA A 134 -1.29 -25.63 2.22
CA ALA A 134 -1.97 -24.40 2.62
C ALA A 134 -1.59 -23.95 4.06
N LYS A 135 -1.53 -24.90 5.00
CA LYS A 135 -1.12 -24.63 6.39
C LYS A 135 0.36 -24.23 6.47
N ARG A 136 1.23 -24.91 5.72
CA ARG A 136 2.66 -24.56 5.64
C ARG A 136 2.83 -23.16 5.05
N SER A 137 2.17 -22.84 3.94
CA SER A 137 2.20 -21.51 3.32
C SER A 137 1.74 -20.42 4.29
N SER A 138 0.63 -20.62 5.00
CA SER A 138 0.18 -19.68 6.04
C SER A 138 1.21 -19.46 7.14
N THR A 139 1.83 -20.54 7.64
CA THR A 139 2.84 -20.47 8.70
C THR A 139 4.10 -19.76 8.19
N THR A 140 4.56 -20.09 6.99
CA THR A 140 5.72 -19.46 6.35
C THR A 140 5.49 -17.97 6.13
N SER A 141 4.30 -17.56 5.67
CA SER A 141 3.96 -16.14 5.52
C SER A 141 4.06 -15.37 6.83
N LEU A 142 3.60 -15.96 7.94
CA LEU A 142 3.73 -15.36 9.27
C LEU A 142 5.18 -15.30 9.73
N ILE A 143 5.97 -16.35 9.52
CA ILE A 143 7.41 -16.33 9.84
C ILE A 143 8.15 -15.28 9.00
N CYS A 144 7.76 -15.09 7.74
CA CYS A 144 8.36 -14.10 6.86
C CYS A 144 8.16 -12.65 7.34
N THR A 145 7.20 -12.38 8.22
CA THR A 145 7.07 -11.06 8.87
C THR A 145 8.34 -10.67 9.64
N VAL A 146 9.12 -11.63 10.11
CA VAL A 146 10.42 -11.38 10.77
C VAL A 146 11.42 -10.71 9.81
N PHE A 147 11.34 -10.94 8.50
CA PHE A 147 12.17 -10.21 7.54
C PHE A 147 11.85 -8.70 7.52
N CYS A 148 10.66 -8.30 7.97
CA CYS A 148 10.33 -6.87 8.13
C CYS A 148 11.15 -6.22 9.24
N VAL A 149 11.75 -6.98 10.18
CA VAL A 149 12.73 -6.46 11.14
C VAL A 149 13.99 -6.01 10.43
N ILE A 150 14.45 -6.77 9.43
CA ILE A 150 15.64 -6.42 8.64
C ILE A 150 15.35 -5.16 7.83
N VAL A 151 14.19 -5.08 7.20
CA VAL A 151 13.75 -3.86 6.50
C VAL A 151 13.66 -2.69 7.46
N GLY A 152 13.05 -2.87 8.64
CA GLY A 152 12.99 -1.86 9.69
C GLY A 152 14.37 -1.39 10.15
N ALA A 153 15.35 -2.28 10.25
CA ALA A 153 16.74 -1.93 10.56
C ALA A 153 17.40 -1.11 9.43
N ILE A 154 17.12 -1.43 8.17
CA ILE A 154 17.57 -0.64 7.02
C ILE A 154 16.94 0.76 7.08
N LEU A 155 15.63 0.86 7.36
CA LEU A 155 14.94 2.13 7.53
C LEU A 155 15.48 2.94 8.72
N ALA A 156 15.81 2.28 9.85
CA ALA A 156 16.47 2.93 10.99
C ALA A 156 17.81 3.54 10.58
N SER A 157 18.64 2.78 9.86
CA SER A 157 19.97 3.23 9.45
C SER A 157 19.93 4.37 8.42
N THR A 158 18.89 4.42 7.61
CA THR A 158 18.71 5.43 6.55
C THR A 158 17.80 6.60 6.96
N LYS A 159 17.32 6.62 8.21
CA LYS A 159 16.32 7.59 8.70
C LYS A 159 16.70 9.05 8.44
N ASN A 160 17.98 9.40 8.57
CA ASN A 160 18.49 10.77 8.42
C ASN A 160 18.60 11.23 6.96
N VAL A 161 18.60 10.29 6.00
CA VAL A 161 18.70 10.59 4.57
C VAL A 161 17.34 10.50 3.89
N LEU A 162 16.46 9.63 4.40
CA LEU A 162 15.18 9.32 3.79
C LEU A 162 14.30 10.56 3.60
N GLY A 163 14.23 11.44 4.61
CA GLY A 163 13.43 12.69 4.51
C GLY A 163 13.86 13.56 3.33
N TYR A 164 15.16 13.70 3.09
CA TYR A 164 15.70 14.54 2.01
C TYR A 164 15.43 14.00 0.59
N ILE A 165 15.03 12.74 0.44
CA ILE A 165 14.62 12.18 -0.86
C ILE A 165 13.26 12.73 -1.28
N PHE A 166 12.38 12.99 -0.31
CA PHE A 166 11.00 13.42 -0.56
C PHE A 166 10.80 14.93 -0.46
N THR A 167 11.57 15.62 0.38
CA THR A 167 11.44 17.07 0.59
C THR A 167 12.79 17.78 0.64
N LYS A 168 12.77 19.06 0.26
CA LYS A 168 13.91 19.99 0.39
C LYS A 168 13.85 20.81 1.67
N ASP A 169 12.73 20.75 2.39
CA ASP A 169 12.54 21.47 3.64
C ASP A 169 13.23 20.71 4.78
N PRO A 170 14.24 21.32 5.45
CA PRO A 170 14.94 20.67 6.54
C PRO A 170 14.02 20.40 7.75
N GLU A 171 12.98 21.21 7.98
CA GLU A 171 12.06 21.03 9.12
C GLU A 171 11.29 19.72 9.01
N ILE A 172 10.76 19.43 7.81
CA ILE A 172 10.03 18.18 7.55
C ILE A 172 10.99 16.98 7.59
N ALA A 173 12.21 17.12 7.05
CA ALA A 173 13.19 16.04 7.03
C ALA A 173 13.69 15.65 8.43
N ASP A 174 13.90 16.63 9.31
CA ASP A 174 14.29 16.41 10.71
C ASP A 174 13.16 15.75 11.49
N LEU A 175 11.91 16.19 11.26
CA LEU A 175 10.73 15.60 11.90
C LEU A 175 10.52 14.14 11.47
N VAL A 176 10.65 13.82 10.18
CA VAL A 176 10.65 12.41 9.69
C VAL A 176 11.71 11.59 10.42
N SER A 177 12.93 12.11 10.55
CA SER A 177 14.06 11.43 11.19
C SER A 177 13.83 11.15 12.69
N TRP A 178 12.97 11.94 13.32
CA TRP A 178 12.59 11.81 14.72
C TRP A 178 11.39 10.87 14.92
N VAL A 179 10.42 10.86 14.01
CA VAL A 179 9.24 9.96 14.04
C VAL A 179 9.61 8.52 13.67
N MET A 180 10.58 8.34 12.76
CA MET A 180 10.93 7.05 12.16
C MET A 180 11.14 5.90 13.16
N PRO A 181 11.88 6.06 14.29
CA PRO A 181 12.10 4.96 15.23
C PRO A 181 10.82 4.41 15.85
N ILE A 182 9.84 5.27 16.13
CA ILE A 182 8.52 4.86 16.65
C ILE A 182 7.81 4.04 15.58
N TYR A 183 7.82 4.54 14.34
CA TYR A 183 7.18 3.88 13.22
C TYR A 183 7.76 2.49 12.92
N ILE A 184 9.07 2.30 13.07
CA ILE A 184 9.74 1.00 12.83
C ILE A 184 9.19 -0.09 13.75
N VAL A 185 8.81 0.25 14.99
CA VAL A 185 8.16 -0.70 15.90
C VAL A 185 6.77 -1.07 15.38
N PHE A 186 6.00 -0.07 14.92
CA PHE A 186 4.67 -0.29 14.32
C PHE A 186 4.72 -1.07 13.00
N HIS A 187 5.78 -0.92 12.22
CA HIS A 187 5.95 -1.60 10.93
C HIS A 187 5.89 -3.14 11.06
N LEU A 188 6.35 -3.70 12.19
CA LEU A 188 6.24 -5.14 12.46
C LEU A 188 4.79 -5.58 12.67
N PHE A 189 4.00 -4.76 13.37
CA PHE A 189 2.58 -5.04 13.59
C PHE A 189 1.78 -4.91 12.29
N GLU A 190 2.14 -3.94 11.44
CA GLU A 190 1.56 -3.77 10.11
C GLU A 190 1.87 -4.98 9.21
N ALA A 191 3.13 -5.45 9.19
CA ALA A 191 3.50 -6.66 8.46
C ALA A 191 2.73 -7.90 8.93
N LEU A 192 2.56 -8.07 10.24
CA LEU A 192 1.79 -9.17 10.80
C LEU A 192 0.30 -9.08 10.43
N THR A 193 -0.28 -7.90 10.54
CA THR A 193 -1.68 -7.64 10.19
C THR A 193 -1.92 -7.88 8.69
N GLY A 194 -1.01 -7.39 7.84
CA GLY A 194 -1.03 -7.62 6.40
C GLY A 194 -0.91 -9.10 6.02
N ALA A 195 0.00 -9.85 6.66
CA ALA A 195 0.14 -11.29 6.46
C ALA A 195 -1.12 -12.05 6.91
N CYS A 196 -1.66 -11.75 8.09
CA CYS A 196 -2.89 -12.33 8.59
C CYS A 196 -4.08 -12.04 7.66
N SER A 197 -4.23 -10.79 7.22
CA SER A 197 -5.25 -10.34 6.27
C SER A 197 -5.14 -11.09 4.94
N GLY A 198 -3.91 -11.23 4.42
CA GLY A 198 -3.61 -12.01 3.23
C GLY A 198 -4.00 -13.48 3.35
N VAL A 199 -3.60 -14.15 4.44
CA VAL A 199 -3.99 -15.55 4.71
C VAL A 199 -5.51 -15.68 4.78
N LEU A 200 -6.19 -14.76 5.47
CA LEU A 200 -7.65 -14.80 5.63
C LEU A 200 -8.40 -14.67 4.31
N ARG A 201 -7.85 -13.89 3.39
CA ARG A 201 -8.32 -13.74 2.01
C ARG A 201 -8.05 -14.99 1.19
N GLY A 202 -6.85 -15.57 1.33
CA GLY A 202 -6.46 -16.83 0.69
C GLY A 202 -7.34 -18.02 1.09
N ILE A 203 -7.81 -18.10 2.34
CA ILE A 203 -8.75 -19.14 2.79
C ILE A 203 -10.23 -18.86 2.46
N GLY A 204 -10.54 -17.72 1.83
CA GLY A 204 -11.92 -17.31 1.50
C GLY A 204 -12.76 -16.82 2.69
N LYS A 205 -12.18 -16.64 3.89
CA LYS A 205 -12.88 -16.17 5.10
C LYS A 205 -12.83 -14.65 5.29
N GLN A 206 -12.83 -13.89 4.19
CA GLN A 206 -12.77 -12.42 4.24
C GLN A 206 -13.95 -11.76 4.96
N LYS A 207 -15.12 -12.41 5.08
CA LYS A 207 -16.25 -11.89 5.90
C LYS A 207 -15.86 -11.70 7.37
N PHE A 208 -15.19 -12.71 7.93
CA PHE A 208 -14.69 -12.64 9.30
C PHE A 208 -13.61 -11.55 9.43
N GLY A 209 -12.74 -11.44 8.43
CA GLY A 209 -11.72 -10.40 8.35
C GLY A 209 -12.30 -9.00 8.32
N ALA A 210 -13.31 -8.75 7.47
CA ALA A 210 -13.96 -7.45 7.34
C ALA A 210 -14.61 -7.01 8.66
N ILE A 211 -15.29 -7.92 9.36
CA ILE A 211 -15.90 -7.63 10.67
C ILE A 211 -14.80 -7.30 11.70
N LEU A 212 -13.75 -8.12 11.77
CA LEU A 212 -12.64 -7.89 12.69
C LEU A 212 -11.94 -6.55 12.42
N ASN A 213 -11.70 -6.23 11.14
CA ASN A 213 -11.10 -4.96 10.72
C ASN A 213 -11.99 -3.78 11.11
N GLY A 214 -13.28 -3.86 10.80
CA GLY A 214 -14.25 -2.81 11.12
C GLY A 214 -14.33 -2.55 12.62
N VAL A 215 -14.47 -3.59 13.43
CA VAL A 215 -14.55 -3.47 14.89
C VAL A 215 -13.26 -2.90 15.47
N THR A 216 -12.11 -3.38 15.02
CA THR A 216 -10.82 -2.94 15.56
C THR A 216 -10.51 -1.50 15.18
N TYR A 217 -10.61 -1.15 13.88
CA TYR A 217 -10.29 0.18 13.41
C TYR A 217 -11.32 1.23 13.83
N TYR A 218 -12.63 0.98 13.69
CA TYR A 218 -13.65 1.98 13.99
C TYR A 218 -14.09 1.95 15.45
N GLY A 219 -14.11 0.78 16.09
CA GLY A 219 -14.54 0.64 17.48
C GLY A 219 -13.46 1.01 18.49
N VAL A 220 -12.19 0.75 18.18
CA VAL A 220 -11.06 1.00 19.11
C VAL A 220 -10.08 2.00 18.54
N GLY A 221 -9.61 1.80 17.30
CA GLY A 221 -8.57 2.61 16.68
C GLY A 221 -8.91 4.09 16.55
N LEU A 222 -10.04 4.41 15.91
CA LEU A 222 -10.50 5.79 15.67
C LEU A 222 -10.86 6.55 16.96
N PRO A 223 -11.61 5.96 17.92
CA PRO A 223 -11.87 6.63 19.18
C PRO A 223 -10.59 6.86 19.99
N LEU A 224 -9.68 5.87 20.01
CA LEU A 224 -8.41 6.00 20.71
C LEU A 224 -7.53 7.08 20.08
N SER A 225 -7.44 7.12 18.75
CA SER A 225 -6.67 8.15 18.04
C SER A 225 -7.27 9.54 18.24
N ALA A 226 -8.59 9.70 18.18
CA ALA A 226 -9.26 10.97 18.46
C ALA A 226 -9.04 11.44 19.90
N VAL A 227 -9.11 10.54 20.89
CA VAL A 227 -8.84 10.88 22.29
C VAL A 227 -7.38 11.29 22.48
N LEU A 228 -6.42 10.57 21.89
CA LEU A 228 -5.00 10.95 21.95
C LEU A 228 -4.76 12.33 21.31
N LEU A 229 -5.36 12.58 20.15
CA LEU A 229 -5.18 13.81 19.39
C LEU A 229 -5.77 15.03 20.12
N PHE A 230 -6.99 14.93 20.65
CA PHE A 230 -7.72 16.06 21.21
C PHE A 230 -7.62 16.19 22.74
N ALA A 231 -7.69 15.09 23.49
CA ALA A 231 -7.76 15.14 24.95
C ALA A 231 -6.36 15.27 25.57
N ALA A 232 -5.38 14.59 24.99
CA ALA A 232 -4.03 14.57 25.54
C ALA A 232 -3.12 15.65 24.94
N LYS A 233 -3.59 16.39 23.90
CA LYS A 233 -2.85 17.46 23.18
C LYS A 233 -1.42 17.05 22.80
N ILE A 234 -1.18 15.75 22.63
CA ILE A 234 0.16 15.22 22.43
C ILE A 234 0.63 15.43 20.98
N GLY A 235 -0.09 16.16 20.12
CA GLY A 235 0.23 16.18 18.69
C GLY A 235 0.30 14.76 18.10
N VAL A 236 0.84 14.61 16.88
CA VAL A 236 1.12 13.28 16.30
C VAL A 236 2.16 12.53 17.11
N ILE A 237 2.99 13.26 17.86
CA ILE A 237 3.92 12.81 18.89
C ILE A 237 4.16 14.04 19.77
N GLY A 238 4.22 13.90 21.10
CA GLY A 238 4.31 15.03 22.03
C GLY A 238 5.28 16.08 21.53
N THR A 239 4.76 17.21 21.05
CA THR A 239 5.62 18.29 20.59
C THR A 239 6.43 18.76 21.79
N GLU A 240 7.74 18.65 21.64
CA GLU A 240 8.82 19.57 22.01
C GLU A 240 10.09 18.73 22.31
N PRO A 241 11.27 18.99 21.69
CA PRO A 241 11.84 20.35 21.70
C PRO A 241 12.65 20.73 20.45
N TRP A 242 12.18 21.70 19.66
CA TRP A 242 13.02 22.80 19.18
C TRP A 242 12.16 23.94 18.57
N ALA A 243 12.37 25.12 19.13
CA ALA A 243 12.07 26.46 18.60
C ALA A 243 10.60 26.94 18.54
N PRO A 244 10.38 28.22 18.90
CA PRO A 244 9.06 28.77 19.20
C PRO A 244 8.22 28.85 17.93
N HIS A 245 6.97 28.41 18.00
CA HIS A 245 5.95 28.96 17.11
C HIS A 245 6.07 30.49 17.19
N PRO A 246 6.36 31.20 16.08
CA PRO A 246 5.99 32.60 16.02
C PRO A 246 4.50 32.61 16.33
N GLN A 247 4.10 33.36 17.35
CA GLN A 247 2.71 33.64 17.60
C GLN A 247 2.11 34.10 16.27
N THR A 248 1.34 33.24 15.61
CA THR A 248 0.44 33.68 14.56
C THR A 248 -0.60 34.52 15.29
N PRO A 249 -0.64 35.84 15.07
CA PRO A 249 -1.61 36.67 15.74
C PRO A 249 -2.98 36.32 15.16
N HIS A 250 -3.88 35.90 16.05
CA HIS A 250 -5.34 35.86 15.87
C HIS A 250 -5.91 35.60 14.47
N GLY A 251 -6.51 34.44 14.28
CA GLY A 251 -7.49 34.20 13.23
C GLY A 251 -8.21 32.88 13.45
N GLN A 252 -9.43 32.97 13.97
CA GLN A 252 -10.41 31.89 14.17
C GLN A 252 -10.31 30.76 13.14
N ASN A 253 -10.08 29.54 13.60
CA ASN A 253 -10.66 28.33 13.02
C ASN A 253 -10.99 27.37 14.17
N GLN A 254 -11.98 27.77 14.97
CA GLN A 254 -12.85 26.77 15.57
C GLN A 254 -13.56 26.08 14.41
N LEU A 255 -13.11 24.88 14.05
CA LEU A 255 -13.88 24.02 13.17
C LEU A 255 -15.08 23.50 13.97
N CYS A 256 -16.19 24.20 13.77
CA CYS A 256 -17.54 23.82 14.12
C CYS A 256 -17.81 22.36 13.75
N PHE A 257 -17.86 21.50 14.76
CA PHE A 257 -18.82 20.40 14.75
C PHE A 257 -20.22 21.01 14.81
N GLY A 258 -20.83 21.21 13.65
CA GLY A 258 -22.14 21.82 13.52
C GLY A 258 -22.87 21.24 12.31
N LEU A 259 -23.55 20.12 12.51
CA LEU A 259 -24.80 19.87 11.79
C LEU A 259 -25.68 21.11 11.96
N THR A 260 -26.01 21.83 10.88
CA THR A 260 -27.35 22.35 10.53
C THR A 260 -27.25 23.22 9.27
N THR A 261 -27.94 22.74 8.23
CA THR A 261 -28.64 23.43 7.15
C THR A 261 -28.81 24.95 7.30
N THR A 262 -28.39 25.75 6.30
CA THR A 262 -29.25 26.71 5.55
C THR A 262 -28.43 27.58 4.57
N LEU A 263 -28.80 27.45 3.28
CA LEU A 263 -29.01 28.50 2.26
C LEU A 263 -27.92 29.56 1.95
N LEU A 264 -27.46 29.51 0.68
CA LEU A 264 -26.96 30.60 -0.20
C LEU A 264 -27.83 31.89 -0.17
N PRO A 265 -27.47 33.02 -0.84
CA PRO A 265 -26.19 33.47 -1.43
C PRO A 265 -25.82 34.96 -1.15
N GLY A 266 -24.59 35.36 -1.51
CA GLY A 266 -24.34 36.67 -2.14
C GLY A 266 -23.75 37.80 -1.29
N SER A 267 -22.50 38.16 -1.57
CA SER A 267 -22.08 39.51 -2.02
C SER A 267 -20.54 39.60 -2.05
N ALA A 268 -20.00 39.88 -3.24
CA ALA A 268 -18.61 40.25 -3.47
C ALA A 268 -18.37 41.75 -3.10
N PRO A 269 -17.25 42.39 -3.50
CA PRO A 269 -16.03 42.59 -2.72
C PRO A 269 -15.73 44.09 -2.45
N LEU A 270 -14.75 44.38 -1.57
CA LEU A 270 -13.89 45.57 -1.61
C LEU A 270 -12.53 45.21 -1.01
#